data_AF-A0A1G6ZHW5-F1
#
_entry.id   AF-A0A1G6ZHW5-F1
#
_cell.length_a   1.000
_cell.length_b   1.000
_cell.length_c   1.000
_cell.angle_alpha   90.00
_cell.angle_beta   90.00
_cell.angle_gamma   90.00
#
_symmetry.space_group_name_H-M   'P 1'
#
loop_
_entity.id
_entity.type
_entity.pdbx_description
1 polymer ?
#
loop_
_entity_poly.entity_id
_entity_poly.type
_entity_poly.pdbx_seq_one_letter_code
_entity_poly.pdbx_strand_id
1 'polypeptide(L)'
;MTGHWLLRRDQTSAERTWTRVAGAVTWLQNTYEANPPADRDGGGHAHISLKDKIGYAMDALPRGVDVCWVHYTKSQSLISFSVVCCPNHHHPGLPCPRPPA
;
A
#
# COMPACT_ATOMS: atom_id res chain seq x y z
N MET A 1 -1.35 -6.12 11.40
CA MET A 1 -2.72 -6.64 11.60
C MET A 1 -3.68 -5.81 10.72
N THR A 2 -3.51 -5.91 9.41
CA THR A 2 -4.18 -5.07 8.39
C THR A 2 -5.30 -5.82 7.67
N GLY A 3 -5.26 -7.16 7.61
CA GLY A 3 -6.26 -7.97 6.89
C GLY A 3 -7.72 -7.82 7.37
N HIS A 4 -7.97 -7.45 8.63
CA HIS A 4 -9.34 -7.19 9.12
C HIS A 4 -10.04 -6.01 8.44
N TRP A 5 -9.31 -5.16 7.70
CA TRP A 5 -9.90 -4.14 6.84
C TRP A 5 -10.79 -4.72 5.75
N LEU A 6 -10.62 -5.99 5.37
CA LEU A 6 -11.51 -6.69 4.43
C LEU A 6 -12.97 -6.78 4.92
N LEU A 7 -13.22 -6.59 6.22
CA LEU A 7 -14.57 -6.52 6.79
C LEU A 7 -15.29 -5.18 6.49
N ARG A 8 -14.56 -4.13 6.11
CA ARG A 8 -15.10 -2.77 5.91
C ARG A 8 -15.50 -2.51 4.45
N ARG A 9 -16.45 -3.31 3.95
CA ARG A 9 -16.84 -3.36 2.53
C ARG A 9 -17.26 -2.01 1.94
N ASP A 10 -18.04 -1.23 2.69
CA ASP A 10 -18.63 0.02 2.18
C ASP A 10 -17.80 1.27 2.51
N GLN A 11 -16.57 1.09 3.02
CA GLN A 11 -15.69 2.19 3.43
C GLN A 11 -14.52 2.42 2.47
N THR A 12 -14.44 1.67 1.36
CA THR A 12 -13.40 1.83 0.33
C THR A 12 -14.06 2.08 -1.01
N SER A 13 -13.59 3.09 -1.75
CA SER A 13 -14.10 3.37 -3.10
C SER A 13 -13.61 2.35 -4.13
N ALA A 14 -14.33 2.24 -5.25
CA ALA A 14 -13.93 1.41 -6.38
C ALA A 14 -12.53 1.81 -6.92
N GLU A 15 -12.20 3.10 -6.92
CA GLU A 15 -10.88 3.64 -7.32
C GLU A 15 -9.71 3.25 -6.39
N ARG A 16 -10.03 2.70 -5.22
CA ARG A 16 -9.08 2.19 -4.22
C ARG A 16 -9.19 0.68 -4.04
N THR A 17 -9.79 0.01 -5.03
CA THR A 17 -9.93 -1.44 -5.10
C THR A 17 -9.38 -1.91 -6.43
N TRP A 18 -8.60 -3.00 -6.43
CA TRP A 18 -7.94 -3.47 -7.64
C TRP A 18 -8.07 -4.98 -7.78
N THR A 19 -8.23 -5.44 -9.02
CA THR A 19 -8.20 -6.87 -9.38
C THR A 19 -6.82 -7.33 -9.85
N ARG A 20 -5.90 -6.40 -10.11
CA ARG A 20 -4.52 -6.67 -10.53
C ARG A 20 -3.56 -5.92 -9.63
N VAL A 21 -2.54 -6.62 -9.12
CA VAL A 21 -1.49 -6.06 -8.26
C VAL A 21 -0.84 -4.83 -8.88
N ALA A 22 -0.56 -4.88 -10.19
CA ALA A 22 0.03 -3.75 -10.92
C ALA A 22 -0.77 -2.44 -10.75
N GLY A 23 -2.10 -2.50 -10.71
CA GLY A 23 -2.94 -1.31 -10.51
C GLY A 23 -2.73 -0.67 -9.14
N ALA A 24 -2.68 -1.49 -8.08
CA ALA A 24 -2.43 -1.01 -6.72
C ALA A 24 -1.01 -0.44 -6.56
N VAL A 25 -0.02 -1.11 -7.16
CA VAL A 25 1.39 -0.67 -7.10
C VAL A 25 1.62 0.61 -7.90
N THR A 26 1.01 0.75 -9.09
CA THR A 26 1.05 2.02 -9.84
C THR A 26 0.43 3.15 -9.03
N TRP A 27 -0.69 2.90 -8.33
CA TRP A 27 -1.30 3.91 -7.47
C TRP A 27 -0.38 4.31 -6.30
N LEU A 28 0.26 3.33 -5.64
CA LEU A 28 1.25 3.60 -4.58
C LEU A 28 2.42 4.42 -5.11
N GLN A 29 2.96 4.06 -6.28
CA GLN A 29 4.05 4.77 -6.94
C GLN A 29 3.67 6.24 -7.21
N ASN A 30 2.57 6.47 -7.91
CA ASN A 30 2.12 7.82 -8.26
C ASN A 30 1.90 8.67 -7.00
N THR A 31 1.35 8.07 -5.94
CA THR A 31 1.10 8.77 -4.68
C THR A 31 2.40 9.12 -3.95
N TYR A 32 3.39 8.22 -3.99
CA TYR A 32 4.71 8.45 -3.43
C TYR A 32 5.48 9.54 -4.19
N GLU A 33 5.42 9.54 -5.52
CA GLU A 33 6.05 10.56 -6.37
C GLU A 33 5.40 11.94 -6.19
N ALA A 34 4.08 12.00 -6.04
CA ALA A 34 3.36 13.24 -5.73
C ALA A 34 3.63 13.75 -4.31
N ASN A 35 4.01 12.87 -3.38
CA ASN A 35 4.28 13.22 -1.99
C ASN A 35 5.62 12.61 -1.55
N PRO A 36 6.75 13.10 -2.07
CA PRO A 36 8.05 12.50 -1.81
C PRO A 36 8.41 12.59 -0.32
N PRO A 37 9.21 11.64 0.19
CA PRO A 37 9.67 11.68 1.56
C PRO A 37 10.52 12.93 1.83
N ALA A 38 10.57 13.34 3.09
CA ALA A 38 11.53 14.32 3.56
C ALA A 38 12.96 13.83 3.29
N ASP A 39 13.82 14.79 3.00
CA ASP A 39 15.25 14.56 2.96
C ASP A 39 15.76 14.27 4.38
N ARG A 40 16.74 13.37 4.49
CA ARG A 40 17.36 13.07 5.79
C ARG A 40 18.41 14.13 6.07
N ASP A 41 18.56 14.51 7.34
CA ASP A 41 19.70 15.34 7.76
C ASP A 41 21.01 14.63 7.35
N GLY A 42 21.89 15.35 6.64
CA GLY A 42 23.15 14.80 6.12
C GLY A 42 23.08 14.19 4.71
N GLY A 43 21.97 14.35 3.97
CA GLY A 43 21.90 14.07 2.53
C GLY A 43 21.76 12.59 2.15
N GLY A 44 21.63 11.69 3.12
CA GLY A 44 21.29 10.28 2.89
C GLY A 44 19.80 10.08 2.58
N HIS A 45 19.43 8.94 1.99
CA HIS A 45 18.02 8.59 1.85
C HIS A 45 17.40 8.24 3.21
N ALA A 46 16.30 8.91 3.58
CA ALA A 46 15.54 8.61 4.79
C ALA A 46 14.89 7.21 4.74
N HIS A 47 14.64 6.71 3.52
CA HIS A 47 13.93 5.47 3.24
C HIS A 47 14.63 4.66 2.15
N ILE A 48 14.28 3.36 2.04
CA ILE A 48 14.67 2.52 0.90
C ILE A 48 14.20 3.14 -0.43
N SER A 49 14.87 2.77 -1.53
CA SER A 49 14.56 3.34 -2.83
C SER A 49 13.12 3.02 -3.26
N LEU A 50 12.52 3.90 -4.07
CA LEU A 50 11.19 3.65 -4.64
C LEU A 50 11.17 2.36 -5.46
N LYS A 51 12.27 2.06 -6.17
CA LYS A 51 12.43 0.80 -6.92
C LYS A 51 12.31 -0.42 -6.00
N ASP A 52 12.96 -0.40 -4.84
CA ASP A 52 12.90 -1.52 -3.90
C ASP A 52 11.51 -1.65 -3.26
N LYS A 53 10.85 -0.52 -2.96
CA LYS A 53 9.46 -0.52 -2.48
C LYS A 53 8.50 -1.15 -3.50
N ILE A 54 8.63 -0.79 -4.78
CA ILE A 54 7.84 -1.35 -5.88
C ILE A 54 8.14 -2.85 -6.03
N GLY A 55 9.42 -3.23 -6.02
CA GLY A 55 9.84 -4.63 -6.10
C GLY A 55 9.22 -5.47 -4.99
N TYR A 56 9.34 -5.01 -3.74
CA TYR A 56 8.72 -5.69 -2.59
C TYR A 56 7.19 -5.78 -2.73
N ALA A 57 6.51 -4.71 -3.17
CA ALA A 57 5.06 -4.71 -3.27
C ALA A 57 4.54 -5.68 -4.35
N MET A 58 5.19 -5.69 -5.52
CA MET A 58 4.89 -6.60 -6.62
C MET A 58 5.11 -8.07 -6.24
N ASP A 59 6.01 -8.32 -5.30
CA ASP A 59 6.41 -9.64 -4.83
C ASP A 59 5.50 -10.13 -3.67
N ALA A 60 5.20 -9.27 -2.69
CA ALA A 60 4.45 -9.60 -1.48
C ALA A 60 2.93 -9.73 -1.72
N LEU A 61 2.32 -8.81 -2.47
CA LEU A 61 0.86 -8.77 -2.66
C LEU A 61 0.29 -10.06 -3.29
N PRO A 62 0.89 -10.65 -4.34
CA PRO A 62 0.39 -11.91 -4.91
C PRO A 62 0.46 -13.09 -3.94
N ARG A 63 1.30 -13.01 -2.91
CA ARG A 63 1.47 -14.07 -1.90
C ARG A 63 0.58 -13.88 -0.68
N GLY A 64 -0.46 -13.04 -0.80
CA GLY A 64 -1.42 -12.83 0.29
C GLY A 64 -0.80 -12.09 1.48
N VAL A 65 0.16 -11.21 1.23
CA VAL A 65 0.79 -10.35 2.25
C VAL A 65 0.44 -8.89 1.97
N ASP A 66 -0.07 -8.20 2.99
CA ASP A 66 -0.39 -6.77 2.90
C ASP A 66 0.89 -5.94 2.79
N VAL A 67 0.77 -4.76 2.16
CA VAL A 67 1.89 -3.83 1.98
C VAL A 67 1.54 -2.48 2.59
N CYS A 68 2.43 -1.96 3.44
CA CYS A 68 2.28 -0.63 4.03
C CYS A 68 3.44 0.27 3.59
N TRP A 69 3.12 1.44 3.05
CA TRP A 69 4.09 2.49 2.73
C TRP A 69 3.87 3.66 3.66
N VAL A 70 4.90 4.03 4.41
CA VAL A 70 4.85 5.11 5.40
C VAL A 70 6.10 5.97 5.29
N HIS A 71 5.93 7.28 5.28
CA HIS A 71 7.02 8.25 5.34
C HIS A 71 6.52 9.63 5.77
N TYR A 72 7.42 10.43 6.32
CA TYR A 72 7.18 11.87 6.50
C TYR A 72 7.46 12.60 5.20
N THR A 73 6.62 13.57 4.84
CA THR A 73 6.83 14.46 3.69
C THR A 73 7.75 15.61 4.05
N LYS A 74 8.18 16.39 3.05
CA LYS A 74 8.95 17.63 3.25
C LYS A 74 8.24 18.67 4.14
N SER A 75 6.90 18.66 4.17
CA SER A 75 6.10 19.50 5.07
C SER A 75 5.98 18.93 6.50
N GLN A 76 6.75 17.89 6.83
CA GLN A 76 6.73 17.16 8.11
C GLN A 76 5.38 16.51 8.43
N SER A 77 4.52 16.31 7.43
CA SER A 77 3.27 15.56 7.58
C SER A 77 3.54 14.07 7.40
N LEU A 78 2.87 13.21 8.17
CA LEU A 78 2.96 11.76 8.00
C LEU A 78 1.98 11.30 6.93
N ILE A 79 2.47 10.50 5.98
CA ILE A 79 1.65 9.78 5.03
C ILE A 79 1.79 8.27 5.31
N SER A 80 0.65 7.58 5.31
CA SER A 80 0.57 6.14 5.51
C SER A 80 -0.50 5.54 4.60
N PHE A 81 -0.10 4.62 3.74
CA PHE A 81 -1.00 3.85 2.90
C PHE A 81 -0.81 2.37 3.16
N SER A 82 -1.92 1.64 3.28
CA SER A 82 -1.93 0.19 3.41
C SER A 82 -2.74 -0.41 2.28
N VAL A 83 -2.12 -1.27 1.47
CA VAL A 83 -2.80 -2.09 0.48
C VAL A 83 -3.04 -3.45 1.10
N VAL A 84 -4.31 -3.77 1.27
CA VAL A 84 -4.76 -5.02 1.88
C VAL A 84 -5.03 -6.02 0.78
N CYS A 85 -4.29 -7.13 0.79
CA CYS A 85 -4.45 -8.18 -0.21
C CYS A 85 -5.68 -9.03 0.08
N CYS A 86 -6.21 -9.67 -0.96
CA CYS A 86 -7.16 -10.76 -0.80
C CYS A 86 -6.95 -11.82 -1.89
N PRO A 87 -6.88 -13.13 -1.56
CA PRO A 87 -6.93 -13.70 -0.21
C PRO A 87 -5.73 -13.28 0.65
N ASN A 88 -5.96 -13.06 1.94
CA ASN A 88 -4.90 -12.72 2.90
C ASN A 88 -4.45 -13.98 3.65
N HIS A 89 -3.19 -14.36 3.51
CA HIS A 89 -2.66 -15.61 4.08
C HIS A 89 -2.61 -15.61 5.60
N HIS A 90 -2.53 -14.45 6.24
CA HIS A 90 -2.53 -14.34 7.71
C HIS A 90 -3.95 -14.41 8.28
N HIS A 91 -4.98 -14.25 7.45
CA HIS A 91 -6.38 -14.26 7.84
C HIS A 91 -7.22 -15.09 6.84
N PRO A 92 -6.96 -16.40 6.70
CA PRO A 92 -7.57 -17.23 5.66
C PRO A 92 -9.10 -17.38 5.80
N GLY A 93 -9.65 -17.13 6.99
CA GLY A 93 -11.10 -17.15 7.24
C GLY A 93 -11.83 -15.87 6.82
N LEU A 94 -11.12 -14.81 6.42
CA LEU A 94 -11.75 -13.57 5.96
C LEU A 94 -12.07 -13.67 4.46
N PRO A 95 -13.35 -13.54 4.04
CA PRO A 95 -13.71 -13.60 2.64
C PRO A 95 -13.25 -12.35 1.90
N CYS A 96 -12.95 -12.49 0.61
CA CYS A 96 -12.72 -11.33 -0.23
C CYS A 96 -13.99 -10.49 -0.39
N PRO A 97 -13.92 -9.17 -0.19
CA PRO A 97 -15.03 -8.29 -0.47
C PRO A 97 -15.32 -8.31 -1.98
N ARG A 98 -16.59 -8.21 -2.35
CA ARG A 98 -16.94 -7.93 -3.74
C ARG A 98 -16.46 -6.51 -4.07
N PRO A 99 -16.03 -6.22 -5.31
CA PRO A 99 -15.73 -4.86 -5.73
C PRO A 99 -16.94 -3.95 -5.43
N PRO A 100 -16.73 -2.74 -4.88
CA PRO A 100 -17.79 -1.75 -4.74
C PRO A 100 -18.45 -1.47 -6.10
N ALA A 101 -19.77 -1.30 -6.11
CA ALA A 101 -20.53 -0.93 -7.31
C ALA A 101 -20.28 0.53 -7.73
#